data_AF-A0A2A7GVT3-F1
#
_entry.id   AF-A0A2A7GVT3-F1
#
_cell.length_a   1.000
_cell.length_b   1.000
_cell.length_c   1.000
_cell.angle_alpha   90.00
_cell.angle_beta   90.00
_cell.angle_gamma   90.00
#
_symmetry.space_group_name_H-M   'P 1'
#
loop_
_entity.id
_entity.type
_entity.pdbx_description
1 polymer ?
#
loop_
_entity_poly.entity_id
_entity_poly.type
_entity_poly.pdbx_seq_one_letter_code
_entity_poly.pdbx_strand_id
1 'polypeptide(L)'
;KVIVEVGKFDAQKLKNPHIQGTEYQQGDIFGFWNTRYYVFARDNYTCQICKKKGGILHTHHIIERCNGGSNMADNLVTIHDECHQKFHQGKIKHRFKKPKQYKESA
;
A
#
# COMPACT_ATOMS: atom_id res chain seq x y z
N LYS A 1 -27.07 3.06 -33.96
CA LYS A 1 -25.87 3.92 -34.14
C LYS A 1 -25.14 3.95 -32.80
N VAL A 2 -23.90 3.48 -32.74
CA VAL A 2 -23.07 3.51 -31.50
C VAL A 2 -22.09 4.67 -31.65
N ILE A 3 -21.98 5.52 -30.63
CA ILE A 3 -21.00 6.60 -30.56
C ILE A 3 -20.03 6.20 -29.45
N VAL A 4 -18.74 6.10 -29.78
CA VAL A 4 -17.68 5.78 -28.83
C VAL A 4 -16.79 7.01 -28.72
N GLU A 5 -16.70 7.58 -27.52
CA GLU A 5 -15.72 8.61 -27.21
C GLU A 5 -14.41 7.95 -26.77
N VAL A 6 -13.32 8.32 -27.44
CA VAL A 6 -11.98 7.79 -27.15
C VAL A 6 -11.06 8.93 -26.71
N GLY A 7 -10.62 8.89 -25.46
CA GLY A 7 -9.57 9.74 -24.92
C GLY A 7 -8.26 8.96 -24.82
N LYS A 8 -7.13 9.58 -25.22
CA LYS A 8 -5.81 9.04 -24.93
C LYS A 8 -5.45 9.41 -23.49
N PHE A 9 -5.32 8.43 -22.60
CA PHE A 9 -4.86 8.63 -21.24
C PHE A 9 -3.64 7.75 -20.94
N ASP A 10 -2.66 8.33 -20.26
CA ASP A 10 -1.50 7.62 -19.73
C ASP A 10 -1.67 7.53 -18.21
N ALA A 11 -2.13 6.37 -17.75
CA ALA A 11 -2.43 6.15 -16.34
C ALA A 11 -1.21 6.33 -15.42
N GLN A 12 0.00 6.07 -15.92
CA GLN A 12 1.21 6.24 -15.12
C GLN A 12 1.60 7.72 -15.00
N LYS A 13 1.49 8.50 -16.09
CA LYS A 13 1.69 9.96 -16.04
C LYS A 13 0.67 10.69 -15.18
N LEU A 14 -0.56 10.17 -15.06
CA LEU A 14 -1.55 10.70 -14.12
C LEU A 14 -1.08 10.58 -12.66
N LYS A 15 -0.32 9.53 -12.33
CA LYS A 15 0.23 9.30 -10.98
C LYS A 15 1.55 10.03 -10.76
N ASN A 16 2.45 10.00 -11.75
CA ASN A 16 3.73 10.68 -11.73
C ASN A 16 3.97 11.36 -13.09
N PRO A 17 3.72 12.68 -13.22
CA PRO A 17 3.90 13.41 -14.47
C PRO A 17 5.34 13.37 -15.02
N HIS A 18 6.31 13.12 -14.16
CA HIS A 18 7.73 13.10 -14.50
C HIS A 18 8.26 11.70 -14.85
N ILE A 19 7.41 10.67 -14.91
CA ILE A 19 7.82 9.30 -15.20
C ILE A 19 8.49 9.17 -16.58
N GLN A 20 9.63 8.49 -16.63
CA GLN A 20 10.41 8.33 -17.87
C GLN A 20 11.04 6.94 -18.00
N GLY A 21 11.26 6.52 -19.25
CA GLY A 21 12.07 5.34 -19.57
C GLY A 21 11.63 4.08 -18.83
N THR A 22 12.58 3.44 -18.13
CA THR A 22 12.39 2.17 -17.41
C THR A 22 11.43 2.27 -16.22
N GLU A 23 11.12 3.48 -15.74
CA GLU A 23 10.20 3.68 -14.62
C GLU A 23 8.78 3.19 -14.95
N TYR A 24 8.41 3.14 -16.23
CA TYR A 24 7.13 2.59 -16.68
C TYR A 24 6.99 1.09 -16.38
N GLN A 25 8.11 0.37 -16.32
CA GLN A 25 8.18 -1.05 -16.01
C GLN A 25 8.50 -1.30 -14.53
N GLN A 26 9.10 -0.30 -13.86
CA GLN A 26 9.56 -0.37 -12.47
C GLN A 26 8.61 0.39 -11.52
N GLY A 27 7.41 -0.17 -11.32
CA GLY A 27 6.45 0.36 -10.36
C GLY A 27 6.92 0.27 -8.90
N ASP A 28 6.09 0.74 -7.95
CA ASP A 28 6.46 0.85 -6.53
C ASP A 28 6.97 -0.47 -5.89
N ILE A 29 6.52 -1.62 -6.40
CA ILE A 29 6.80 -2.96 -5.85
C ILE A 29 7.92 -3.66 -6.64
N PHE A 30 8.53 -2.98 -7.62
CA PHE A 30 9.60 -3.57 -8.43
C PHE A 30 10.76 -4.03 -7.54
N GLY A 31 11.24 -5.26 -7.77
CA GLY A 31 12.26 -5.92 -6.95
C GLY A 31 11.73 -6.72 -5.76
N PHE A 32 10.45 -6.58 -5.39
CA PHE A 32 9.84 -7.35 -4.29
C PHE A 32 9.08 -8.56 -4.81
N TRP A 33 9.17 -9.68 -4.09
CA TRP A 33 8.45 -10.91 -4.42
C TRP A 33 6.92 -10.72 -4.50
N ASN A 34 6.36 -9.92 -3.57
CA ASN A 34 4.95 -9.56 -3.58
C ASN A 34 4.68 -8.28 -2.76
N THR A 35 3.45 -7.77 -2.86
CA THR A 35 2.98 -6.58 -2.13
C THR A 35 3.16 -6.69 -0.62
N ARG A 36 2.92 -7.87 -0.03
CA ARG A 36 3.04 -8.08 1.42
C ARG A 36 4.49 -7.86 1.87
N TYR A 37 5.44 -8.45 1.14
CA TYR A 37 6.86 -8.31 1.41
C TYR A 37 7.31 -6.85 1.29
N TYR A 38 6.87 -6.16 0.22
CA TYR A 38 7.12 -4.72 0.07
C TYR A 38 6.59 -3.89 1.24
N VAL A 39 5.34 -4.10 1.65
CA VAL A 39 4.73 -3.33 2.76
C VAL A 39 5.47 -3.57 4.08
N PHE A 40 5.90 -4.80 4.34
CA PHE A 40 6.67 -5.14 5.53
C PHE A 40 8.06 -4.49 5.52
N ALA A 41 8.77 -4.56 4.39
CA ALA A 41 10.07 -3.92 4.24
C ALA A 41 9.98 -2.39 4.38
N ARG A 42 9.02 -1.76 3.69
CA ARG A 42 8.74 -0.32 3.77
C ARG A 42 8.49 0.15 5.21
N ASP A 43 7.70 -0.62 5.95
CA ASP A 43 7.35 -0.29 7.33
C ASP A 43 8.41 -0.78 8.34
N ASN A 44 9.58 -1.23 7.87
CA ASN A 44 10.68 -1.77 8.67
C ASN A 44 10.21 -2.85 9.65
N TYR A 45 9.30 -3.73 9.20
CA TYR A 45 8.69 -4.80 9.97
C TYR A 45 8.07 -4.31 11.29
N THR A 46 7.60 -3.07 11.32
CA THR A 46 7.10 -2.38 12.52
C THR A 46 5.60 -2.19 12.43
N CYS A 47 4.90 -2.61 13.49
CA CYS A 47 3.46 -2.44 13.58
C CYS A 47 3.09 -0.95 13.63
N GLN A 48 2.23 -0.50 12.72
CA GLN A 48 1.86 0.90 12.62
C GLN A 48 0.91 1.38 13.72
N ILE A 49 0.29 0.46 14.48
CA ILE A 49 -0.52 0.80 15.66
C ILE A 49 0.38 0.95 16.90
N CYS A 50 1.06 -0.12 17.32
CA CYS A 50 1.78 -0.15 18.61
C CYS A 50 3.27 0.25 18.51
N LYS A 51 3.77 0.46 17.29
CA LYS A 51 5.16 0.88 16.98
C LYS A 51 6.26 -0.11 17.42
N LYS A 52 5.91 -1.36 17.73
CA LYS A 52 6.88 -2.43 18.01
C LYS A 52 7.24 -3.21 16.73
N LYS A 53 8.50 -3.63 16.63
CA LYS A 53 9.05 -4.40 15.50
C LYS A 53 8.94 -5.92 15.72
N GLY A 54 8.78 -6.69 14.64
CA GLY A 54 8.78 -8.16 14.66
C GLY A 54 7.43 -8.78 15.05
N GLY A 55 7.42 -10.06 15.42
CA GLY A 55 6.20 -10.82 15.78
C GLY A 55 5.40 -11.31 14.57
N ILE A 56 4.15 -11.74 14.80
CA ILE A 56 3.23 -12.17 13.74
C ILE A 56 2.61 -10.93 13.09
N LEU A 57 2.97 -10.65 11.83
CA LEU A 57 2.60 -9.45 11.10
C LEU A 57 1.58 -9.73 10.00
N HIS A 58 0.64 -8.81 9.83
CA HIS A 58 -0.34 -8.74 8.74
C HIS A 58 -0.31 -7.40 8.03
N THR A 59 -0.71 -7.40 6.76
CA THR A 59 -1.05 -6.18 6.05
C THR A 59 -2.50 -5.83 6.33
N HIS A 60 -2.76 -4.60 6.76
CA HIS A 60 -4.09 -4.07 7.01
C HIS A 60 -4.38 -2.90 6.08
N HIS A 61 -5.64 -2.74 5.70
CA HIS A 61 -6.10 -1.69 4.81
C HIS A 61 -6.30 -0.37 5.56
N ILE A 62 -5.73 0.73 5.07
CA ILE A 62 -5.91 2.07 5.65
C ILE A 62 -7.34 2.55 5.45
N ILE A 63 -7.82 2.45 4.20
CA ILE A 63 -9.22 2.55 3.85
C ILE A 63 -9.73 1.12 3.78
N GLU A 64 -10.69 0.77 4.64
CA GLU A 64 -11.28 -0.56 4.69
C GLU A 64 -11.81 -1.02 3.32
N ARG A 65 -11.74 -2.33 3.06
CA ARG A 65 -12.20 -2.91 1.79
C ARG A 65 -13.68 -2.62 1.52
N CYS A 66 -14.53 -2.66 2.55
CA CYS A 66 -15.96 -2.34 2.42
C CYS A 66 -16.21 -0.88 2.03
N ASN A 67 -15.24 0.01 2.28
CA ASN A 67 -15.29 1.43 1.93
C ASN A 67 -14.53 1.74 0.62
N GLY A 68 -14.27 0.72 -0.21
CA GLY A 68 -13.59 0.88 -1.50
C GLY A 68 -12.06 0.89 -1.44
N GLY A 69 -11.47 0.49 -0.31
CA GLY A 69 -10.02 0.37 -0.17
C GLY A 69 -9.41 -0.63 -1.15
N SER A 70 -8.33 -0.21 -1.83
CA SER A 70 -7.59 -1.07 -2.77
C SER A 70 -6.62 -2.02 -2.04
N ASN A 71 -6.20 -3.09 -2.73
CA ASN A 71 -5.08 -3.95 -2.28
C ASN A 71 -3.71 -3.40 -2.71
N MET A 72 -3.65 -2.14 -3.19
CA MET A 72 -2.40 -1.52 -3.59
C MET A 72 -1.57 -1.17 -2.35
N ALA A 73 -0.25 -1.19 -2.50
CA ALA A 73 0.64 -1.01 -1.36
C ALA A 73 0.46 0.34 -0.64
N ASP A 74 0.01 1.38 -1.34
CA ASP A 74 -0.26 2.70 -0.78
C ASP A 74 -1.51 2.75 0.12
N ASN A 75 -2.37 1.73 0.07
CA ASN A 75 -3.50 1.54 0.99
C ASN A 75 -3.24 0.44 2.04
N LEU A 76 -2.06 -0.15 2.09
CA LEU A 76 -1.73 -1.23 3.03
C LEU A 76 -0.69 -0.76 4.04
N VAL A 77 -0.78 -1.23 5.28
CA VAL A 77 0.19 -1.00 6.37
C VAL A 77 0.46 -2.27 7.15
N THR A 78 1.65 -2.37 7.73
CA THR A 78 2.08 -3.47 8.58
C THR A 78 1.53 -3.30 9.98
N ILE A 79 0.83 -4.30 10.51
CA ILE A 79 0.41 -4.36 11.92
C ILE A 79 0.56 -5.77 12.48
N HIS A 80 0.59 -5.91 13.80
CA HIS A 80 0.52 -7.23 14.44
C HIS A 80 -0.86 -7.85 14.26
N ASP A 81 -0.92 -9.19 14.19
CA ASP A 81 -2.19 -9.93 14.16
C ASP A 81 -3.11 -9.57 15.33
N GLU A 82 -2.56 -9.50 16.55
CA GLU A 82 -3.33 -9.11 17.73
C GLU A 82 -3.86 -7.67 17.64
N CYS A 83 -3.03 -6.74 17.14
CA CYS A 83 -3.44 -5.36 16.93
C CYS A 83 -4.54 -5.25 15.86
N HIS A 84 -4.44 -6.06 14.81
CA HIS A 84 -5.42 -6.17 13.73
C HIS A 84 -6.79 -6.60 14.26
N GLN A 85 -6.82 -7.70 15.01
CA GLN A 85 -8.06 -8.21 15.60
C GLN A 85 -8.67 -7.20 16.58
N LYS A 86 -7.87 -6.62 17.46
CA LYS A 86 -8.34 -5.61 18.43
C LYS A 86 -8.86 -4.34 17.75
N PHE A 87 -8.26 -3.94 16.62
CA PHE A 87 -8.75 -2.81 15.82
C PHE A 87 -10.13 -3.10 15.23
N HIS A 88 -10.32 -4.25 14.58
CA HIS A 88 -11.62 -4.65 14.03
C HIS A 88 -12.69 -4.89 15.10
N GLN A 89 -12.30 -5.29 16.32
CA GLN A 89 -13.20 -5.39 17.47
C GLN A 89 -13.53 -4.02 18.10
N GLY A 90 -12.96 -2.92 17.61
CA GLY A 90 -13.16 -1.58 18.17
C GLY A 90 -12.47 -1.33 19.51
N LYS A 91 -11.63 -2.27 19.99
CA LYS A 91 -10.86 -2.14 21.25
C LYS A 91 -9.67 -1.19 21.12
N ILE A 92 -9.16 -1.03 19.90
CA ILE A 92 -8.12 -0.05 19.57
C ILE A 92 -8.67 0.90 18.52
N LYS A 93 -8.57 2.20 18.77
CA LYS A 93 -8.83 3.25 17.78
C LYS A 93 -7.51 3.81 17.30
N HIS A 94 -7.27 3.75 16.00
CA HIS A 94 -6.06 4.29 15.39
C HIS A 94 -6.40 4.94 14.04
N ARG A 95 -5.70 6.03 13.72
CA ARG A 95 -5.82 6.69 12.41
C ARG A 95 -4.50 6.52 11.67
N PHE A 96 -4.53 5.70 10.62
CA PHE A 96 -3.36 5.50 9.78
C PHE A 96 -3.08 6.74 8.93
N LYS A 97 -1.78 6.98 8.68
CA LYS A 97 -1.32 8.01 7.74
C LYS A 97 -1.04 7.35 6.39
N LYS A 98 -1.11 8.13 5.32
CA LYS A 98 -0.69 7.65 4.00
C LYS A 98 0.79 7.23 4.06
N PRO A 99 1.13 6.00 3.64
CA PRO A 99 2.49 5.50 3.69
C PRO A 99 3.34 6.20 2.65
N LYS A 100 4.64 6.28 2.92
CA LYS A 100 5.64 6.83 1.99
C LYS A 100 5.90 5.82 0.86
N GLN A 101 6.32 6.31 -0.29
CA GLN A 101 6.96 5.43 -1.28
C GLN A 101 8.29 4.92 -0.71
N TYR A 102 8.62 3.69 -1.05
CA TYR A 102 9.87 3.04 -0.70
C TYR A 102 10.45 2.38 -1.94
N LYS A 103 11.76 2.45 -2.09
CA LYS A 103 12.53 1.70 -3.06
C LYS A 103 13.68 1.10 -2.26
N GLU A 104 13.95 -0.19 -2.46
CA GLU A 104 15.13 -0.80 -1.86
C GLU A 104 16.36 -0.17 -2.50
N SER A 105 17.31 0.30 -1.69
CA SER A 105 18.61 0.72 -2.19
C SER A 105 19.34 -0.53 -2.64
N ALA A 106 19.72 -0.57 -3.92
CA ALA A 106 20.58 -1.63 -4.47
C ALA A 106 21.96 -1.63 -3.78
#